data_AF-A0A7W1RZS0-F1
#
_entry.id   AF-A0A7W1RZS0-F1
#
_cell.length_a   1.000
_cell.length_b   1.000
_cell.length_c   1.000
_cell.angle_alpha   90.00
_cell.angle_beta   90.00
_cell.angle_gamma   90.00
#
_symmetry.space_group_name_H-M   'P 1'
#
loop_
_entity.id
_entity.type
_entity.pdbx_description
1 polymer ?
#
loop_
_entity_poly.entity_id
_entity_poly.type
_entity_poly.pdbx_seq_one_letter_code
_entity_poly.pdbx_strand_id
1 'polypeptide(L)'
;VALRFALGRHLRWLAELPWLLHGTVDGRDWYAVHAGFDDGPLAPQVAELGRCDERLRRKVIEQPAPLYAKQRSFLVPCDLPADACVISGHTPQQAALVSPSRILCDTSGGQRGRPLSAVRFPDGRVVTS
;
A
#
# COMPACT_ATOMS: atom_id res chain seq x y z
N VAL A 1 -8.79 23.78 -9.77
CA VAL A 1 -7.74 24.26 -10.69
C VAL A 1 -6.37 24.42 -10.00
N ALA A 2 -6.29 24.68 -8.69
CA ALA A 2 -5.02 24.90 -7.96
C ALA A 2 -4.07 23.69 -7.87
N LEU A 3 -4.57 22.47 -7.61
CA LEU A 3 -3.70 21.30 -7.35
C LEU A 3 -2.86 20.88 -8.57
N ARG A 4 -3.49 20.78 -9.76
CA ARG A 4 -2.76 20.41 -10.99
C ARG A 4 -1.65 21.40 -11.32
N PHE A 5 -1.89 22.69 -11.07
CA PHE A 5 -0.89 23.73 -11.26
C PHE A 5 0.25 23.62 -10.23
N ALA A 6 -0.09 23.41 -8.96
CA ALA A 6 0.90 23.21 -7.89
C ALA A 6 1.78 21.97 -8.11
N LEU A 7 1.20 20.89 -8.65
CA LEU A 7 1.96 19.68 -9.01
C LEU A 7 2.87 19.90 -10.22
N GLY A 8 2.46 20.75 -11.17
CA GLY A 8 3.27 21.13 -12.33
C GLY A 8 3.89 19.93 -13.04
N ARG A 9 5.21 19.94 -13.19
CA ARG A 9 5.97 18.86 -13.83
C ARG A 9 5.90 17.50 -13.10
N HIS A 10 5.60 17.50 -11.80
CA HIS A 10 5.51 16.28 -11.00
C HIS A 10 4.24 15.47 -11.30
N LEU A 11 3.23 16.08 -11.93
CA LEU A 11 1.97 15.41 -12.24
C LEU A 11 2.18 14.17 -13.13
N ARG A 12 3.09 14.24 -14.09
CA ARG A 12 3.41 13.09 -14.97
C ARG A 12 3.99 11.93 -14.16
N TRP A 13 5.01 12.22 -13.36
CA TRP A 13 5.64 11.22 -12.51
C TRP A 13 4.64 10.60 -11.51
N LEU A 14 3.79 11.41 -10.88
CA LEU A 14 2.75 10.92 -9.97
C LEU A 14 1.73 10.01 -10.68
N ALA A 15 1.41 10.29 -11.95
CA ALA A 15 0.50 9.46 -12.73
C ALA A 15 1.12 8.13 -13.17
N GLU A 16 2.45 8.02 -13.16
CA GLU A 16 3.19 6.80 -13.51
C GLU A 16 3.42 5.88 -12.29
N LEU A 17 3.05 6.30 -11.08
CA LEU A 17 3.23 5.49 -9.88
C LEU A 17 2.34 4.24 -9.88
N PRO A 18 2.90 3.04 -9.61
CA PRO A 18 2.12 1.83 -9.55
C PRO A 18 1.21 1.83 -8.31
N TRP A 19 0.03 1.22 -8.45
CA TRP A 19 -0.92 1.04 -7.34
C TRP A 19 -0.57 -0.14 -6.43
N LEU A 20 0.25 -1.06 -6.95
CA LEU A 20 0.75 -2.24 -6.27
C LEU A 20 2.21 -2.45 -6.66
N LEU A 21 3.05 -2.70 -5.67
CA LEU A 21 4.37 -3.28 -5.86
C LEU A 21 4.37 -4.68 -5.25
N HIS A 22 5.11 -5.61 -5.84
CA HIS A 22 5.31 -6.92 -5.26
C HIS A 22 6.68 -7.47 -5.65
N GLY A 23 7.16 -8.44 -4.89
CA GLY A 23 8.43 -9.10 -5.15
C GLY A 23 8.74 -10.14 -4.10
N THR A 24 9.97 -10.66 -4.15
CA THR A 24 10.43 -11.72 -3.25
C THR A 24 11.80 -11.34 -2.70
N VAL A 25 12.01 -11.52 -1.40
CA VAL A 25 13.32 -11.35 -0.72
C VAL A 25 13.51 -12.49 0.25
N ASP A 26 14.68 -13.14 0.21
CA ASP A 26 15.01 -14.31 1.05
C ASP A 26 13.93 -15.41 1.04
N GLY A 27 13.34 -15.66 -0.14
CA GLY A 27 12.29 -16.67 -0.31
C GLY A 27 10.93 -16.29 0.27
N ARG A 28 10.73 -15.02 0.65
CA ARG A 28 9.45 -14.51 1.15
C ARG A 28 8.86 -13.48 0.20
N ASP A 29 7.60 -13.69 -0.15
CA ASP A 29 6.86 -12.77 -1.01
C ASP A 29 6.38 -11.55 -0.23
N TRP A 30 6.30 -10.42 -0.90
CA TRP A 30 5.72 -9.20 -0.34
C TRP A 30 4.84 -8.50 -1.36
N TYR A 31 3.77 -7.88 -0.85
CA TYR A 31 2.82 -7.09 -1.62
C TYR A 31 2.65 -5.74 -0.93
N ALA A 32 3.09 -4.66 -1.56
CA ALA A 32 2.95 -3.30 -1.04
C ALA A 32 1.83 -2.55 -1.78
N VAL A 33 0.78 -2.19 -1.05
CA VAL A 33 -0.41 -1.47 -1.54
C VAL A 33 -0.80 -0.39 -0.54
N HIS A 34 -1.37 0.73 -0.99
CA HIS A 34 -1.57 1.89 -0.12
C HIS A 34 -2.44 1.60 1.11
N ALA A 35 -3.66 1.09 0.94
CA ALA A 35 -4.57 0.80 2.05
C ALA A 35 -4.62 -0.69 2.43
N GLY A 36 -4.56 -1.62 1.47
CA GLY A 36 -4.58 -3.07 1.74
C GLY A 36 -5.53 -3.85 0.83
N PHE A 37 -5.61 -5.17 1.03
CA PHE A 37 -6.57 -6.05 0.37
C PHE A 37 -7.80 -6.31 1.26
N ASP A 38 -8.86 -6.87 0.67
CA ASP A 38 -9.92 -7.52 1.45
C ASP A 38 -9.56 -8.99 1.76
N ASP A 39 -10.46 -9.70 2.44
CA ASP A 39 -10.32 -11.10 2.84
C ASP A 39 -10.62 -12.10 1.70
N GLY A 40 -10.96 -11.62 0.51
CA GLY A 40 -11.15 -12.44 -0.67
C GLY A 40 -9.83 -12.99 -1.24
N PRO A 41 -9.90 -13.75 -2.35
CA PRO A 41 -8.71 -14.30 -3.01
C PRO A 41 -7.73 -13.22 -3.47
N LEU A 42 -6.43 -13.48 -3.34
CA LEU A 42 -5.37 -12.52 -3.65
C LEU A 42 -5.27 -12.23 -5.15
N ALA A 43 -5.29 -13.26 -5.99
CA ALA A 43 -5.00 -13.13 -7.41
C ALA A 43 -5.92 -12.14 -8.17
N PRO A 44 -7.26 -12.16 -7.98
CA PRO A 44 -8.15 -11.17 -8.60
C PRO A 44 -7.86 -9.73 -8.15
N GLN A 45 -7.53 -9.53 -6.86
CA GLN A 45 -7.23 -8.22 -6.30
C GLN A 45 -5.90 -7.67 -6.87
N VAL A 46 -4.88 -8.51 -7.00
CA VAL A 46 -3.61 -8.16 -7.66
C VAL A 46 -3.83 -7.80 -9.13
N ALA A 47 -4.61 -8.60 -9.86
CA ALA A 47 -4.91 -8.37 -11.27
C ALA A 47 -5.76 -7.10 -11.51
N GLU A 48 -6.58 -6.69 -10.55
CA GLU A 48 -7.30 -5.40 -10.60
C GLU A 48 -6.30 -4.23 -10.51
N LEU A 49 -5.36 -4.29 -9.57
CA LEU A 49 -4.40 -3.20 -9.34
C LEU A 49 -3.35 -3.09 -10.46
N GLY A 50 -3.04 -4.19 -11.15
CA GLY A 50 -2.18 -4.18 -12.34
C GLY A 50 -2.78 -3.43 -13.54
N ARG A 51 -4.09 -3.15 -13.54
CA ARG A 51 -4.81 -2.45 -14.64
C ARG A 51 -4.97 -0.93 -14.39
N CYS A 52 -4.08 -0.34 -13.61
CA CYS A 52 -4.13 1.09 -13.26
C CYS A 52 -4.19 2.01 -14.49
N ASP A 53 -3.35 1.77 -15.50
CA ASP A 53 -3.31 2.54 -16.76
C ASP A 53 -4.65 2.53 -17.51
N GLU A 54 -5.28 1.36 -17.61
CA GLU A 54 -6.57 1.23 -18.31
C GLU A 54 -7.66 2.03 -17.60
N ARG A 55 -7.69 2.00 -16.26
CA ARG A 55 -8.67 2.75 -15.46
C ARG A 55 -8.45 4.25 -15.57
N LEU A 56 -7.19 4.70 -15.52
CA LEU A 56 -6.84 6.11 -15.70
C LEU A 56 -7.28 6.62 -17.09
N ARG A 57 -7.07 5.82 -18.16
CA ARG A 57 -7.52 6.17 -19.53
C ARG A 57 -9.03 6.21 -19.66
N ARG A 58 -9.75 5.30 -19.01
CA ARG A 58 -11.23 5.23 -19.03
C ARG A 58 -11.92 6.31 -18.19
N LYS A 59 -11.16 7.16 -17.49
CA LYS A 59 -11.67 8.23 -16.60
C LYS A 59 -12.69 7.70 -15.58
N VAL A 60 -12.47 6.47 -15.08
CA VAL A 60 -13.31 5.91 -14.01
C VAL A 60 -13.16 6.81 -12.79
N ILE A 61 -14.29 7.35 -12.31
CA ILE A 61 -14.31 8.33 -11.22
C ILE A 61 -13.97 7.65 -9.89
N GLU A 62 -14.41 6.41 -9.70
CA GLU A 62 -14.15 5.64 -8.49
C GLU A 62 -12.79 4.92 -8.55
N GLN A 63 -11.93 5.27 -7.59
CA GLN A 63 -10.69 4.54 -7.35
C GLN A 63 -11.01 3.15 -6.80
N PRO A 64 -10.13 2.15 -6.99
CA PRO A 64 -10.31 0.84 -6.38
C PRO A 64 -10.12 0.91 -4.85
N ALA A 65 -10.95 0.18 -4.12
CA ALA A 65 -10.97 0.17 -2.65
C ALA A 65 -9.61 -0.10 -1.97
N PRO A 66 -8.69 -0.94 -2.52
CA PRO A 66 -7.33 -1.09 -1.99
C PRO A 66 -6.49 0.19 -1.84
N LEU A 67 -6.93 1.30 -2.46
CA LEU A 67 -6.24 2.59 -2.37
C LEU A 67 -6.80 3.53 -1.31
N TYR A 68 -7.96 3.26 -0.69
CA TYR A 68 -8.57 4.22 0.24
C TYR A 68 -9.47 3.63 1.33
N ALA A 69 -9.83 2.34 1.27
CA ALA A 69 -10.72 1.73 2.24
C ALA A 69 -9.94 1.34 3.51
N LYS A 70 -10.05 2.16 4.57
CA LYS A 70 -9.34 1.97 5.86
C LYS A 70 -9.44 0.56 6.45
N GLN A 71 -10.60 -0.08 6.32
CA GLN A 71 -10.84 -1.43 6.86
C GLN A 71 -9.84 -2.46 6.29
N ARG A 72 -9.44 -2.30 5.03
CA ARG A 72 -8.48 -3.18 4.33
C ARG A 72 -7.06 -3.12 4.91
N SER A 73 -6.74 -2.08 5.68
CA SER A 73 -5.46 -2.02 6.40
C SER A 73 -5.30 -3.15 7.41
N PHE A 74 -6.40 -3.75 7.87
CA PHE A 74 -6.35 -4.77 8.92
C PHE A 74 -6.68 -6.18 8.43
N LEU A 75 -6.94 -6.34 7.13
CA LEU A 75 -7.30 -7.61 6.52
C LEU A 75 -6.11 -8.23 5.79
N VAL A 76 -6.14 -9.54 5.60
CA VAL A 76 -5.25 -10.27 4.70
C VAL A 76 -6.11 -11.18 3.82
N PRO A 77 -5.74 -11.39 2.54
CA PRO A 77 -6.42 -12.35 1.68
C PRO A 77 -6.50 -13.73 2.33
N CYS A 78 -7.63 -14.42 2.17
CA CYS A 78 -7.83 -15.74 2.78
C CYS A 78 -6.89 -16.83 2.26
N ASP A 79 -6.33 -16.63 1.06
CA ASP A 79 -5.41 -17.54 0.37
C ASP A 79 -3.98 -16.98 0.30
N LEU A 80 -3.64 -15.98 1.13
CA LEU A 80 -2.28 -15.45 1.20
C LEU A 80 -1.29 -16.58 1.56
N PRO A 81 -0.23 -16.81 0.76
CA PRO A 81 0.78 -17.81 1.08
C PRO A 81 1.42 -17.58 2.45
N ALA A 82 1.78 -18.66 3.15
CA ALA A 82 2.33 -18.58 4.51
C ALA A 82 3.66 -17.81 4.59
N ASP A 83 4.40 -17.78 3.48
CA ASP A 83 5.66 -17.07 3.28
C ASP A 83 5.48 -15.66 2.67
N ALA A 84 4.24 -15.19 2.49
CA ALA A 84 3.94 -13.88 1.94
C ALA A 84 3.52 -12.84 3.01
N CYS A 85 3.79 -11.56 2.73
CA CYS A 85 3.43 -10.44 3.60
C CYS A 85 2.73 -9.32 2.83
N VAL A 86 1.63 -8.79 3.38
CA VAL A 86 0.96 -7.58 2.87
C VAL A 86 1.44 -6.35 3.64
N ILE A 87 1.95 -5.36 2.93
CA ILE A 87 2.53 -4.13 3.47
C ILE A 87 1.63 -2.95 3.05
N SER A 88 1.19 -2.15 4.01
CA SER A 88 0.44 -0.93 3.70
C SER A 88 0.71 0.21 4.67
N GLY A 89 0.28 1.40 4.26
CA GLY A 89 0.13 2.56 5.14
C GLY A 89 -1.35 2.88 5.33
N HIS A 90 -1.69 4.15 5.09
CA HIS A 90 -3.04 4.71 4.98
C HIS A 90 -3.79 4.93 6.30
N THR A 91 -3.81 3.92 7.18
CA THR A 91 -4.47 4.04 8.48
C THR A 91 -3.43 4.28 9.57
N PRO A 92 -3.41 5.47 10.20
CA PRO A 92 -2.39 5.81 11.18
C PRO A 92 -2.38 4.85 12.37
N GLN A 93 -1.20 4.35 12.72
CA GLN A 93 -0.93 3.50 13.88
C GLN A 93 -0.16 4.27 14.96
N GLN A 94 -0.26 3.85 16.22
CA GLN A 94 0.56 4.41 17.29
C GLN A 94 2.03 4.00 17.15
N ALA A 95 2.27 2.77 16.71
CA ALA A 95 3.58 2.21 16.35
C ALA A 95 3.41 1.32 15.12
N ALA A 96 4.51 1.02 14.41
CA ALA A 96 4.44 0.11 13.29
C ALA A 96 3.96 -1.28 13.75
N LEU A 97 2.96 -1.84 13.07
CA LEU A 97 2.53 -3.22 13.28
C LEU A 97 3.36 -4.12 12.38
N VAL A 98 4.00 -5.13 12.95
CA VAL A 98 4.82 -6.10 12.22
C VAL A 98 4.39 -7.50 12.61
N SER A 99 3.94 -8.28 11.64
CA SER A 99 3.63 -9.71 11.76
C SER A 99 4.17 -10.46 10.54
N PRO A 100 4.20 -11.82 10.56
CA PRO A 100 4.64 -12.59 9.41
C PRO A 100 3.88 -12.28 8.12
N SER A 101 2.57 -12.04 8.20
CA SER A 101 1.68 -11.83 7.05
C SER A 101 1.26 -10.37 6.83
N ARG A 102 1.56 -9.46 7.76
CA ARG A 102 1.12 -8.06 7.68
C ARG A 102 2.12 -7.07 8.25
N ILE A 103 2.36 -5.98 7.52
CA ILE A 103 3.06 -4.79 8.01
C ILE A 103 2.18 -3.54 7.82
N LEU A 104 2.04 -2.74 8.88
CA LEU A 104 1.46 -1.40 8.85
C LEU A 104 2.47 -0.39 9.36
N CYS A 105 2.91 0.53 8.50
CA CYS A 105 4.00 1.46 8.82
C CYS A 105 3.61 2.94 8.80
N ASP A 106 2.33 3.28 8.65
CA ASP A 106 1.88 4.68 8.75
C ASP A 106 1.78 5.13 10.22
N THR A 107 2.90 5.58 10.81
CA THR A 107 2.92 6.05 12.21
C THR A 107 2.72 7.56 12.35
N SER A 108 2.99 8.32 11.29
CA SER A 108 2.87 9.78 11.31
C SER A 108 1.46 10.25 10.98
N GLY A 109 0.74 9.55 10.09
CA GLY A 109 -0.52 10.02 9.51
C GLY A 109 -0.41 11.39 8.85
N GLY A 110 0.79 11.82 8.44
CA GLY A 110 1.06 13.17 7.93
C GLY A 110 0.96 14.29 8.97
N GLN A 111 0.89 13.96 10.27
CA GLN A 111 0.76 14.95 11.34
C GLN A 111 2.14 15.42 11.83
N ARG A 112 2.27 16.72 12.10
CA ARG A 112 3.48 17.29 12.70
C ARG A 112 3.71 16.71 14.10
N GLY A 113 4.97 16.43 14.43
CA GLY A 113 5.37 15.93 15.75
C GLY A 113 5.12 14.44 15.97
N ARG A 114 4.60 13.70 14.98
CA ARG A 114 4.52 12.23 15.03
C ARG A 114 5.67 11.60 14.24
N PRO A 115 6.29 10.53 14.74
CA PRO A 115 7.43 9.92 14.09
C PRO A 115 7.03 9.27 12.77
N LEU A 116 7.92 9.33 11.79
CA LEU A 116 7.84 8.52 10.58
C LEU A 116 8.60 7.21 10.83
N SER A 117 7.96 6.08 10.52
CA SER A 117 8.55 4.76 10.69
C SER A 117 8.74 4.07 9.34
N ALA A 118 9.82 3.32 9.22
CA ALA A 118 10.06 2.35 8.16
C ALA A 118 10.26 0.97 8.78
N VAL A 119 9.86 -0.08 8.05
CA VAL A 119 10.09 -1.47 8.45
C VAL A 119 10.99 -2.12 7.40
N ARG A 120 12.10 -2.71 7.83
CA ARG A 120 12.94 -3.53 6.96
C ARG A 120 12.30 -4.91 6.81
N PHE A 121 12.10 -5.34 5.58
CA PHE A 121 11.62 -6.68 5.24
C PHE A 121 12.79 -7.54 4.77
N PRO A 122 12.87 -8.84 5.12
CA PRO A 122 11.88 -9.63 5.87
C PRO A 122 12.07 -9.65 7.40
N ASP A 123 13.14 -9.05 7.94
CA ASP A 123 13.50 -9.19 9.36
C ASP A 123 12.62 -8.40 10.33
N GLY A 124 11.78 -7.50 9.83
CA GLY A 124 10.80 -6.76 10.62
C GLY A 124 11.40 -5.62 11.44
N ARG A 125 12.67 -5.25 11.23
CA ARG A 125 13.31 -4.19 12.01
C ARG A 125 12.64 -2.84 11.74
N VAL A 126 12.16 -2.19 12.80
CA VAL A 126 11.58 -0.84 12.73
C VAL A 126 12.68 0.21 12.87
N VAL A 127 12.66 1.23 12.01
CA VAL A 127 13.50 2.42 12.08
C VAL A 127 12.59 3.64 12.13
N THR A 128 12.83 4.55 13.08
CA THR A 128 12.01 5.75 13.28
C THR A 128 12.84 7.02 13.16
N SER A 129 12.24 8.10 12.64
CA SER A 129 12.82 9.45 12.60
C SER A 129 12.97 10.09 13.98
#